data_AF-A0A7S4UGQ8-F1
#
_entry.id   AF-A0A7S4UGQ8-F1
#
_cell.length_a   1.000
_cell.length_b   1.000
_cell.length_c   1.000
_cell.angle_alpha   90.00
_cell.angle_beta   90.00
_cell.angle_gamma   90.00
#
_symmetry.space_group_name_H-M   'P 1'
#
loop_
_entity.id
_entity.type
_entity.pdbx_description
1 polymer ?
#
loop_
_entity_poly.entity_id
_entity_poly.type
_entity_poly.pdbx_seq_one_letter_code
_entity_poly.pdbx_strand_id
1 'polypeptide(L)'
;FPLLAAVAARSVRSFNAQDLSNTAWAFATAGEYSSELLDAIGDEACGRVCEFNRQHVAMLVWAFTTLRHCHESLFRIVGEAASVDRKSWHSAKLLAYALASLPRLCLELGSRVVTLRVASEILEAFHDRVARGASEADDAHTVHD
;
A
#
# COMPACT_ATOMS: atom_id res chain seq x y z
N PHE A 1 0.42 -16.94 -14.59
CA PHE A 1 0.32 -16.37 -13.24
C PHE A 1 -0.04 -17.36 -12.13
N PRO A 2 -0.94 -18.35 -12.28
CA PRO A 2 -1.33 -19.24 -11.18
C PRO A 2 -0.17 -20.05 -10.55
N LEU A 3 0.72 -20.62 -11.37
CA LEU A 3 1.92 -21.32 -10.87
C LEU A 3 2.86 -20.39 -10.11
N LEU A 4 3.07 -19.17 -10.61
CA LEU A 4 3.89 -18.16 -9.96
C LEU A 4 3.30 -17.76 -8.61
N ALA A 5 1.98 -17.56 -8.54
CA ALA A 5 1.27 -17.22 -7.31
C ALA A 5 1.42 -18.32 -6.27
N ALA A 6 1.22 -19.59 -6.66
CA ALA A 6 1.37 -20.73 -5.76
C ALA A 6 2.82 -20.90 -5.24
N VAL A 7 3.82 -20.69 -6.11
CA VAL A 7 5.24 -20.76 -5.70
C VAL A 7 5.59 -19.60 -4.76
N ALA A 8 5.12 -18.39 -5.06
CA ALA A 8 5.31 -17.21 -4.21
C ALA A 8 4.63 -17.41 -2.84
N ALA A 9 3.38 -17.87 -2.80
CA ALA A 9 2.62 -18.11 -1.58
C ALA A 9 3.35 -19.09 -0.63
N ARG A 10 3.97 -20.14 -1.18
CA ARG A 10 4.78 -21.10 -0.40
C ARG A 10 6.10 -20.53 0.10
N SER A 11 6.58 -19.44 -0.49
CA SER A 11 7.90 -18.85 -0.24
C SER A 11 7.84 -17.54 0.54
N VAL A 12 6.66 -16.98 0.83
CA VAL A 12 6.51 -15.66 1.49
C VAL A 12 7.27 -15.55 2.81
N ARG A 13 7.42 -16.64 3.55
CA ARG A 13 8.18 -16.68 4.82
C ARG A 13 9.67 -16.36 4.65
N SER A 14 10.20 -16.52 3.44
CA SER A 14 11.61 -16.19 3.12
C SER A 14 11.78 -14.75 2.61
N PHE A 15 10.68 -14.06 2.33
CA PHE A 15 10.70 -12.70 1.79
C PHE A 15 10.96 -11.68 2.89
N ASN A 16 11.68 -10.61 2.57
CA ASN A 16 11.77 -9.43 3.43
C ASN A 16 10.59 -8.47 3.16
N ALA A 17 10.49 -7.37 3.93
CA ALA A 17 9.41 -6.39 3.75
C ALA A 17 9.34 -5.77 2.33
N GLN A 18 10.49 -5.57 1.69
CA GLN A 18 10.57 -5.07 0.31
C GLN A 18 10.05 -6.12 -0.67
N ASP A 19 10.46 -7.38 -0.53
CA ASP A 19 10.03 -8.49 -1.37
C ASP A 19 8.50 -8.71 -1.28
N LEU A 20 7.94 -8.66 -0.07
CA LEU A 20 6.50 -8.78 0.18
C LEU A 20 5.71 -7.65 -0.49
N SER A 21 6.13 -6.40 -0.27
CA SER A 21 5.46 -5.23 -0.86
C SER A 21 5.61 -5.15 -2.39
N ASN A 22 6.78 -5.49 -2.93
CA ASN A 22 7.02 -5.58 -4.38
C ASN A 22 6.20 -6.69 -5.03
N THR A 23 6.08 -7.85 -4.39
CA THR A 23 5.27 -8.96 -4.92
C THR A 23 3.80 -8.58 -4.98
N ALA A 24 3.25 -8.00 -3.90
CA ALA A 24 1.87 -7.52 -3.90
C ALA A 24 1.64 -6.45 -4.97
N TRP A 25 2.56 -5.47 -5.09
CA TRP A 25 2.50 -4.46 -6.14
C TRP A 25 2.48 -5.11 -7.52
N ALA A 26 3.44 -5.99 -7.83
CA ALA A 26 3.58 -6.58 -9.16
C ALA A 26 2.32 -7.31 -9.60
N PHE A 27 1.66 -8.05 -8.69
CA PHE A 27 0.37 -8.69 -8.96
C PHE A 27 -0.73 -7.66 -9.19
N ALA A 28 -0.78 -6.59 -8.39
CA ALA A 28 -1.76 -5.51 -8.56
C ALA A 28 -1.60 -4.77 -9.90
N THR A 29 -0.37 -4.42 -10.29
CA THR A 29 -0.09 -3.80 -11.59
C THR A 29 -0.36 -4.73 -12.75
N ALA A 30 -0.10 -6.04 -12.60
CA ALA A 30 -0.45 -7.02 -13.62
C ALA A 30 -1.97 -7.29 -13.72
N GLY A 31 -2.78 -6.80 -12.76
CA GLY A 31 -4.21 -7.14 -12.67
C GLY A 31 -4.48 -8.60 -12.30
N GLU A 32 -3.49 -9.28 -11.73
CA GLU A 32 -3.52 -10.71 -11.45
C GLU A 32 -3.93 -10.96 -10.00
N TYR A 33 -5.09 -11.57 -9.82
CA TYR A 33 -5.66 -11.84 -8.49
C TYR A 33 -5.35 -13.26 -8.02
N SER A 34 -4.83 -13.38 -6.80
CA SER A 34 -4.66 -14.65 -6.10
C SER A 34 -4.89 -14.44 -4.60
N SER A 35 -6.05 -14.90 -4.11
CA SER A 35 -6.39 -14.77 -2.68
C SER A 35 -5.37 -15.46 -1.79
N GLU A 36 -4.95 -16.68 -2.14
CA GLU A 36 -3.96 -17.44 -1.37
C GLU A 36 -2.63 -16.70 -1.21
N LEU A 37 -2.13 -16.08 -2.29
CA LEU A 37 -0.91 -15.27 -2.22
C LEU A 37 -1.12 -14.01 -1.39
N LEU A 38 -2.24 -13.31 -1.57
CA LEU A 38 -2.53 -12.06 -0.87
C LEU A 38 -2.74 -12.30 0.63
N ASP A 39 -3.41 -13.39 1.01
CA ASP A 39 -3.54 -13.81 2.40
C ASP A 39 -2.17 -14.16 3.00
N ALA A 40 -1.35 -14.93 2.28
CA ALA A 40 -0.01 -15.29 2.74
C ALA A 40 0.90 -14.06 2.93
N ILE A 41 0.85 -13.09 2.00
CA ILE A 41 1.56 -11.81 2.15
C ILE A 41 0.99 -11.00 3.32
N GLY A 42 -0.33 -10.93 3.45
CA GLY A 42 -1.02 -10.19 4.49
C GLY A 42 -0.65 -10.69 5.89
N ASP A 43 -0.71 -12.00 6.10
CA ASP A 43 -0.34 -12.65 7.35
C ASP A 43 1.14 -12.45 7.70
N GLU A 44 2.05 -12.63 6.73
CA GLU A 44 3.49 -12.42 6.94
C GLU A 44 3.80 -10.95 7.26
N ALA A 45 3.17 -10.01 6.56
CA ALA A 45 3.33 -8.58 6.82
C ALA A 45 2.77 -8.18 8.19
N CYS A 46 1.65 -8.79 8.63
CA CYS A 46 1.11 -8.57 9.98
C CYS A 46 2.10 -8.98 11.07
N GLY A 47 2.79 -10.11 10.90
CA GLY A 47 3.78 -10.60 11.85
C GLY A 47 5.07 -9.76 11.93
N ARG A 48 5.35 -8.97 10.89
CA ARG A 48 6.64 -8.28 10.69
C ARG A 48 6.50 -6.80 10.36
N VAL A 49 5.39 -6.17 10.74
CA VAL A 49 5.09 -4.77 10.38
C VAL A 49 6.20 -3.78 10.77
N CYS A 50 6.98 -4.06 11.82
CA CYS A 50 8.10 -3.23 12.24
C CYS A 50 9.28 -3.17 11.24
N GLU A 51 9.35 -4.11 10.29
CA GLU A 51 10.33 -4.11 9.20
C GLU A 51 9.90 -3.24 8.00
N PHE A 52 8.63 -2.83 7.97
CA PHE A 52 8.06 -2.06 6.86
C PHE A 52 8.32 -0.57 7.05
N ASN A 53 8.89 0.06 6.03
CA ASN A 53 8.99 1.51 5.96
C ASN A 53 7.70 2.11 5.36
N ARG A 54 7.61 3.45 5.35
CA ARG A 54 6.46 4.18 4.81
C ARG A 54 6.11 3.80 3.37
N GLN A 55 7.12 3.59 2.53
CA GLN A 55 6.91 3.19 1.15
C GLN A 55 6.31 1.79 1.07
N HIS A 56 6.88 0.80 1.76
CA HIS A 56 6.37 -0.57 1.75
C HIS A 56 4.91 -0.64 2.25
N VAL A 57 4.56 0.13 3.29
CA VAL A 57 3.17 0.24 3.77
C VAL A 57 2.25 0.81 2.69
N ALA A 58 2.63 1.93 2.07
CA ALA A 58 1.84 2.54 1.00
C ALA A 58 1.61 1.58 -0.18
N MET A 59 2.64 0.79 -0.52
CA MET A 59 2.58 -0.22 -1.57
C MET A 59 1.61 -1.36 -1.25
N LEU A 60 1.68 -1.91 -0.03
CA LEU A 60 0.74 -2.96 0.40
C LEU A 60 -0.70 -2.46 0.40
N VAL A 61 -0.93 -1.28 0.98
CA VAL A 61 -2.27 -0.68 1.07
C VAL A 61 -2.84 -0.41 -0.32
N TRP A 62 -2.02 0.11 -1.24
CA TRP A 62 -2.43 0.30 -2.63
C TRP A 62 -2.69 -1.03 -3.35
N ALA A 63 -1.79 -2.01 -3.25
CA ALA A 63 -1.95 -3.29 -3.94
C ALA A 63 -3.23 -4.03 -3.51
N PHE A 64 -3.48 -4.12 -2.19
CA PHE A 64 -4.65 -4.81 -1.65
C PHE A 64 -5.95 -4.09 -2.02
N THR A 65 -5.97 -2.75 -2.02
CA THR A 65 -7.16 -1.99 -2.43
C THR A 65 -7.41 -2.06 -3.94
N THR A 66 -6.35 -2.02 -4.76
CA THR A 66 -6.42 -2.17 -6.23
C THR A 66 -6.97 -3.54 -6.62
N LEU A 67 -6.47 -4.61 -6.00
CA LEU A 67 -6.94 -5.98 -6.20
C LEU A 67 -8.27 -6.28 -5.49
N ARG A 68 -8.83 -5.31 -4.74
CA ARG A 68 -10.06 -5.42 -3.96
C ARG A 68 -10.06 -6.58 -2.96
N HIS A 69 -8.89 -6.89 -2.40
CA HIS A 69 -8.71 -7.96 -1.42
C HIS A 69 -8.88 -7.44 0.00
N CYS A 70 -9.87 -7.99 0.72
CA CYS A 70 -10.16 -7.60 2.08
C CYS A 70 -9.31 -8.43 3.06
N HIS A 71 -8.31 -7.79 3.68
CA HIS A 71 -7.48 -8.42 4.70
C HIS A 71 -7.49 -7.56 5.98
N GLU A 72 -8.54 -7.69 6.79
CA GLU A 72 -8.83 -6.80 7.93
C GLU A 72 -7.64 -6.64 8.89
N SER A 73 -6.98 -7.75 9.25
CA SER A 73 -5.80 -7.73 10.12
C SER A 73 -4.67 -6.88 9.54
N LEU A 74 -4.48 -6.93 8.23
CA LEU A 74 -3.43 -6.16 7.55
C LEU A 74 -3.78 -4.69 7.62
N PHE A 75 -4.97 -4.29 7.15
CA PHE A 75 -5.42 -2.89 7.17
C PHE A 75 -5.40 -2.29 8.57
N ARG A 76 -5.77 -3.06 9.59
CA ARG A 76 -5.67 -2.64 10.99
C ARG A 76 -4.21 -2.37 11.40
N ILE A 77 -3.31 -3.30 11.12
CA ILE A 77 -1.91 -3.22 11.57
C ILE A 77 -1.11 -2.18 10.78
N VAL A 78 -1.17 -2.22 9.44
CA VAL A 78 -0.43 -1.29 8.59
C VAL A 78 -1.00 0.11 8.66
N GLY A 79 -2.28 0.27 9.02
CA GLY A 79 -2.87 1.58 9.25
C GLY A 79 -2.21 2.34 10.38
N GLU A 80 -1.91 1.67 11.50
CA GLU A 80 -1.17 2.29 12.60
C GLU A 80 0.23 2.74 12.18
N ALA A 81 0.89 1.99 11.28
CA ALA A 81 2.19 2.32 10.71
C ALA A 81 2.14 3.33 9.54
N ALA A 82 0.95 3.59 8.98
CA ALA A 82 0.80 4.44 7.81
C ALA A 82 1.05 5.91 8.16
N SER A 83 2.01 6.51 7.46
CA SER A 83 2.34 7.92 7.56
C SER A 83 2.87 8.44 6.23
N VAL A 84 2.65 9.71 5.96
CA VAL A 84 3.10 10.37 4.74
C VAL A 84 4.49 10.96 4.94
N ASP A 85 5.42 10.64 4.04
CA ASP A 85 6.71 11.33 4.00
C ASP A 85 6.57 12.66 3.25
N ARG A 86 6.68 13.79 3.96
CA ARG A 86 6.61 15.12 3.34
C ARG A 86 7.73 15.38 2.33
N LYS A 87 8.80 14.58 2.33
CA LYS A 87 9.91 14.67 1.36
C LYS A 87 9.68 13.81 0.11
N SER A 88 8.77 12.84 0.15
CA SER A 88 8.52 11.90 -0.96
C SER A 88 7.04 11.86 -1.31
N TRP A 89 6.71 12.37 -2.49
CA TRP A 89 5.32 12.44 -2.97
C TRP A 89 4.78 11.08 -3.45
N HIS A 90 5.67 10.18 -3.84
CA HIS A 90 5.27 8.90 -4.42
C HIS A 90 4.39 8.04 -3.48
N SER A 91 4.81 7.85 -2.23
CA SER A 91 4.03 7.06 -1.25
C SER A 91 2.70 7.75 -0.88
N ALA A 92 2.67 9.09 -0.88
CA ALA A 92 1.45 9.85 -0.63
C ALA A 92 0.40 9.60 -1.71
N LYS A 93 0.81 9.54 -2.99
CA LYS A 93 -0.10 9.22 -4.12
C LYS A 93 -0.72 7.84 -3.97
N LEU A 94 0.09 6.82 -3.67
CA LEU A 94 -0.40 5.46 -3.48
C LEU A 94 -1.45 5.38 -2.37
N LEU A 95 -1.17 6.00 -1.22
CA LEU A 95 -2.13 6.08 -0.12
C LEU A 95 -3.39 6.86 -0.52
N ALA A 96 -3.27 7.96 -1.27
CA ALA A 96 -4.42 8.73 -1.73
C ALA A 96 -5.36 7.89 -2.61
N TYR A 97 -4.82 7.15 -3.57
CA TYR A 97 -5.59 6.22 -4.41
C TYR A 97 -6.25 5.10 -3.60
N ALA A 98 -5.51 4.53 -2.65
CA ALA A 98 -6.02 3.48 -1.79
C ALA A 98 -7.16 3.98 -0.91
N LEU A 99 -6.98 5.12 -0.23
CA LEU A 99 -8.01 5.74 0.62
C LEU A 99 -9.28 6.08 -0.16
N ALA A 100 -9.17 6.52 -1.42
CA ALA A 100 -10.33 6.76 -2.28
C ALA A 100 -11.12 5.47 -2.60
N SER A 101 -10.48 4.31 -2.52
CA SER A 101 -11.08 3.00 -2.80
C SER A 101 -11.66 2.31 -1.56
N LEU A 102 -11.18 2.64 -0.36
CA LEU A 102 -11.58 2.00 0.90
C LEU A 102 -13.10 1.99 1.17
N PRO A 103 -13.87 3.09 0.94
CA PRO A 103 -15.31 3.08 1.17
C PRO A 103 -16.05 2.06 0.31
N ARG A 104 -15.53 1.74 -0.88
CA ARG A 104 -16.12 0.74 -1.78
C ARG A 104 -15.89 -0.69 -1.30
N LEU A 105 -14.88 -0.89 -0.45
CA LEU A 105 -14.54 -2.18 0.16
C LEU A 105 -15.12 -2.33 1.57
N CYS A 106 -15.81 -1.29 2.08
CA CYS A 106 -16.26 -1.22 3.47
C CYS A 106 -15.12 -1.44 4.49
N LEU A 107 -13.91 -0.97 4.14
CA LEU A 107 -12.71 -1.07 4.97
C LEU A 107 -12.27 0.30 5.49
N GLU A 108 -11.53 0.30 6.60
CA GLU A 108 -10.80 1.46 7.11
C GLU A 108 -9.31 1.14 7.19
N LEU A 109 -8.46 2.15 7.01
CA LEU A 109 -7.03 2.02 7.27
C LEU A 109 -6.78 2.22 8.77
N GLY A 110 -6.53 1.14 9.49
CA GLY A 110 -6.40 1.15 10.95
C GLY A 110 -7.76 1.32 11.63
N SER A 111 -8.18 2.58 11.74
CA SER A 111 -9.46 3.03 12.27
C SER A 111 -9.90 4.28 11.52
N ARG A 112 -11.14 4.72 11.70
CA ARG A 112 -11.63 6.00 11.17
C ARG A 112 -10.71 7.17 11.51
N VAL A 113 -10.19 7.23 12.74
CA VAL A 113 -9.29 8.31 13.19
C VAL A 113 -7.98 8.27 12.42
N VAL A 114 -7.39 7.08 12.27
CA VAL A 114 -6.14 6.89 11.50
C VAL A 114 -6.34 7.20 10.03
N THR A 115 -7.45 6.74 9.44
CA THR A 115 -7.79 7.03 8.04
C THR A 115 -7.89 8.54 7.79
N LEU A 116 -8.57 9.28 8.69
CA LEU A 116 -8.66 10.73 8.60
C LEU A 116 -7.32 11.44 8.81
N ARG A 117 -6.48 10.94 9.75
CA ARG A 117 -5.12 11.45 9.95
C ARG A 117 -4.30 11.35 8.67
N VAL A 118 -4.23 10.16 8.06
CA VAL A 118 -3.46 9.93 6.84
C VAL A 118 -4.01 10.78 5.68
N ALA A 119 -5.34 10.90 5.56
CA ALA A 119 -5.94 11.80 4.58
C ALA A 119 -5.51 13.26 4.78
N SER A 120 -5.47 13.76 6.02
CA SER A 120 -4.99 15.11 6.33
C SER A 120 -3.52 15.29 5.98
N GLU A 121 -2.67 14.32 6.33
CA GLU A 121 -1.24 14.35 6.01
C GLU A 121 -0.98 14.42 4.49
N ILE A 122 -1.79 13.71 3.69
CA ILE A 122 -1.73 13.75 2.22
C ILE A 122 -2.10 15.16 1.72
N LEU A 123 -3.17 15.76 2.24
CA LEU A 123 -3.62 17.09 1.85
C LEU A 123 -2.59 18.17 2.21
N GLU A 124 -1.97 18.07 3.38
CA GLU A 124 -0.88 18.95 3.80
C GLU A 124 0.35 18.79 2.88
N ALA A 125 0.76 17.56 2.61
CA ALA A 125 1.90 17.28 1.72
C ALA A 125 1.64 17.82 0.30
N PHE A 126 0.41 17.69 -0.19
CA PHE A 126 -0.01 18.24 -1.48
C PHE A 126 0.04 19.77 -1.49
N HIS A 127 -0.52 20.42 -0.46
CA HIS A 127 -0.52 21.87 -0.34
C HIS A 127 0.91 22.44 -0.29
N ASP A 128 1.78 21.85 0.53
CA ASP A 128 3.19 22.25 0.63
C ASP A 128 3.92 22.10 -0.71
N ARG A 129 3.59 21.07 -1.49
CA ARG A 129 4.15 20.85 -2.83
C ARG A 129 3.73 21.97 -3.79
N VAL A 130 2.44 22.30 -3.83
CA VAL A 130 1.89 23.36 -4.67
C VAL A 130 2.50 24.71 -4.31
N ALA A 131 2.63 25.00 -3.01
CA ALA A 131 3.25 26.23 -2.52
C ALA A 131 4.73 26.38 -2.95
N ARG A 132 5.45 25.26 -3.08
CA ARG A 132 6.85 25.22 -3.56
C ARG A 132 7.00 25.23 -5.08
N GLY A 133 5.90 25.19 -5.84
CA GLY A 133 5.92 25.19 -7.30
C GLY A 133 6.50 23.93 -7.94
N ALA A 134 6.50 22.79 -7.24
CA ALA A 134 7.06 21.54 -7.77
C ALA A 134 6.15 20.92 -8.85
N SER A 135 6.73 20.53 -10.00
CA SER A 135 5.99 20.02 -11.16
C SER A 135 5.77 18.50 -11.09
N GLU A 136 4.77 17.94 -11.79
CA GLU A 136 4.57 16.47 -11.85
C GLU A 136 5.74 15.70 -12.49
N ALA A 137 6.54 16.36 -13.34
CA ALA A 137 7.65 15.74 -14.04
C ALA A 137 8.75 15.19 -13.11
N ASP A 138 8.85 15.72 -11.89
CA ASP A 138 9.82 15.28 -10.89
C ASP A 138 9.52 13.85 -10.35
N ASP A 139 8.34 13.29 -10.64
CA ASP A 139 7.87 12.00 -10.11
C ASP A 139 7.31 11.05 -11.20
N ALA A 140 7.66 11.29 -12.48
CA ALA A 140 7.04 10.70 -13.68
C ALA A 140 7.24 9.17 -13.87
N HIS A 141 7.83 8.45 -12.92
CA HIS A 141 8.15 7.02 -13.10
C HIS A 141 7.27 6.07 -12.30
N THR A 142 6.24 6.56 -11.62
CA THR A 142 5.56 5.70 -10.64
C THR A 142 4.08 6.00 -10.45
N VAL A 143 3.37 6.21 -11.55
CA VAL A 143 1.92 5.99 -11.70
C VAL A 143 1.68 5.59 -13.16
N HIS A 144 2.01 4.37 -13.54
CA HIS A 144 1.44 3.72 -14.74
C HIS A 144 0.63 2.55 -14.16
N ASP A 145 -0.69 2.47 -14.31
CA ASP A 145 -1.55 2.99 -15.39
C ASP A 145 -2.63 3.99 -14.97
#